data_AF-A0A2J8MCS5-F1
#
_entry.id   AF-A0A2J8MCS5-F1
#
_cell.length_a   1.000
_cell.length_b   1.000
_cell.length_c   1.000
_cell.angle_alpha   90.00
_cell.angle_beta   90.00
_cell.angle_gamma   90.00
#
_symmetry.space_group_name_H-M   'P 1'
#
loop_
_entity.id
_entity.type
_entity.pdbx_description
1 polymer ?
#
loop_
_entity_poly.entity_id
_entity_poly.type
_entity_poly.pdbx_seq_one_letter_code
_entity_poly.pdbx_strand_id
1 'polypeptide(L)'
;MISFEAVFEQSTPHSPVVFILSPGSDPATDLMKLAERSGFGGNRLKFLAMGQGQEKVALQLLETAVARGQWLMLQNCHLLVKWLKDLEKSLERITKPHPDFRLWLTTDPTKGFPIGILQKSLKVVTEPPNGLKLNMRATYFKISHEMLDQCPHPAFKPLVYVLAFFHAVVQERRKFGKIGWNVYYDFNESDFQVCMEILNTYLTKAFQQRDPRIPWGSLKYLIGEVMYGGRAIDSFDRRILTIYMDEYLGDFIFDTFQPFHFFRNKEVDYKIPVGDEKEKFVEAIEALPLANTPEVFGLHPNAEIGYYTQAARDMWAHLLELQPQTGESSSGISRDDYIGQVAKEIENKMPKVFDLDQVRKRLGTGLSPTSVVLLQELERFNKLVVRMTKSLAELQRALAGEVGMSNELDDVARSLFIGHIPNIWRRLAPDTLKSLGNWMVYFLRRFSQYMLWLLLDGSWKG
;
A
#
# COMPACT_ATOMS: atom_id res chain seq x y z
N MET A 1 2.92 7.65 -18.09
CA MET A 1 2.80 6.24 -18.53
C MET A 1 4.19 5.78 -18.94
N ILE A 2 4.62 4.59 -18.53
CA ILE A 2 5.96 4.08 -18.83
C ILE A 2 6.07 3.77 -20.33
N SER A 3 7.10 4.28 -20.99
CA SER A 3 7.39 3.94 -22.39
C SER A 3 8.23 2.66 -22.43
N PHE A 4 7.61 1.55 -22.83
CA PHE A 4 8.31 0.28 -23.02
C PHE A 4 9.35 0.35 -24.15
N GLU A 5 9.12 1.22 -25.14
CA GLU A 5 10.08 1.50 -26.22
C GLU A 5 11.36 2.11 -25.66
N ALA A 6 11.25 3.14 -24.80
CA ALA A 6 12.41 3.75 -24.15
C ALA A 6 13.16 2.77 -23.22
N VAL A 7 12.42 1.91 -22.51
CA VAL A 7 13.02 0.85 -21.68
C VAL A 7 13.79 -0.14 -22.54
N PHE A 8 13.23 -0.53 -23.70
CA PHE A 8 13.89 -1.43 -24.64
C PHE A 8 15.14 -0.81 -25.25
N GLU A 9 15.12 0.46 -25.65
CA GLU A 9 16.29 1.18 -26.17
C GLU A 9 17.46 1.23 -25.17
N GLN A 10 17.15 1.34 -23.87
CA GLN A 10 18.16 1.33 -22.81
C GLN A 10 18.58 -0.08 -22.38
N SER A 11 17.84 -1.11 -22.81
CA SER A 11 18.10 -2.50 -22.42
C SER A 11 19.24 -3.12 -23.24
N THR A 12 20.01 -4.00 -22.60
CA THR A 12 21.12 -4.71 -23.26
C THR A 12 21.04 -6.21 -23.01
N PRO A 13 21.73 -7.05 -23.81
CA PRO A 13 21.79 -8.50 -23.57
C PRO A 13 22.43 -8.91 -22.24
N HIS A 14 23.24 -8.02 -21.64
CA HIS A 14 23.97 -8.30 -20.40
C HIS A 14 23.26 -7.74 -19.16
N SER A 15 22.38 -6.74 -19.36
CA SER A 15 21.63 -6.10 -18.28
C SER A 15 20.16 -6.51 -18.37
N PRO A 16 19.68 -7.39 -17.47
CA PRO A 16 18.26 -7.70 -17.42
C PRO A 16 17.44 -6.45 -17.06
N VAL A 17 16.18 -6.44 -17.47
CA VAL A 17 15.20 -5.42 -17.06
C VAL A 17 14.37 -5.99 -15.93
N VAL A 18 14.31 -5.32 -14.79
CA VAL A 18 13.53 -5.72 -13.62
C VAL A 18 12.37 -4.76 -13.43
N PHE A 19 11.16 -5.24 -13.65
CA PHE A 19 9.93 -4.57 -13.28
C PHE A 19 9.61 -4.83 -11.82
N ILE A 20 9.63 -3.78 -11.01
CA ILE A 20 9.16 -3.79 -9.64
C ILE A 20 7.69 -3.39 -9.67
N LEU A 21 6.83 -4.37 -9.42
CA LEU A 21 5.39 -4.23 -9.57
C LEU A 21 4.76 -3.60 -8.33
N SER A 22 3.88 -2.63 -8.55
CA SER A 22 2.83 -2.31 -7.59
C SER A 22 1.64 -3.25 -7.76
N PRO A 23 0.86 -3.53 -6.69
CA PRO A 23 -0.37 -4.32 -6.79
C PRO A 23 -1.27 -3.84 -7.94
N GLY A 24 -1.79 -4.79 -8.72
CA GLY A 24 -2.68 -4.52 -9.83
C GLY A 24 -2.02 -4.09 -11.15
N SER A 25 -0.68 -3.96 -11.19
CA SER A 25 0.07 -3.70 -12.43
C SER A 25 0.70 -4.97 -13.01
N ASP A 26 0.41 -5.29 -14.28
CA ASP A 26 1.06 -6.38 -15.01
C ASP A 26 1.62 -5.85 -16.35
N PRO A 27 2.95 -5.78 -16.53
CA PRO A 27 3.58 -5.30 -17.74
C PRO A 27 3.55 -6.30 -18.89
N ALA A 28 3.06 -7.54 -18.69
CA ALA A 28 3.16 -8.60 -19.68
C ALA A 28 2.44 -8.28 -20.99
N THR A 29 1.22 -7.76 -20.94
CA THR A 29 0.45 -7.40 -22.14
C THR A 29 1.11 -6.28 -22.92
N ASP A 30 1.69 -5.29 -22.25
CA ASP A 30 2.39 -4.18 -22.90
C ASP A 30 3.72 -4.65 -23.51
N LEU A 31 4.43 -5.58 -22.85
CA LEU A 31 5.61 -6.21 -23.44
C LEU A 31 5.27 -7.07 -24.66
N MET A 32 4.14 -7.79 -24.67
CA MET A 32 3.67 -8.52 -25.85
C MET A 32 3.46 -7.59 -27.04
N LYS A 33 2.75 -6.48 -26.82
CA LYS A 33 2.53 -5.46 -27.87
C LYS A 33 3.83 -4.87 -28.37
N LEU A 34 4.79 -4.58 -27.49
CA LEU A 34 6.12 -4.11 -27.87
C LEU A 34 6.86 -5.14 -28.73
N ALA A 35 6.85 -6.41 -28.32
CA ALA A 35 7.55 -7.47 -29.03
C ALA A 35 6.96 -7.71 -30.42
N GLU A 36 5.62 -7.67 -30.55
CA GLU A 36 4.94 -7.75 -31.85
C GLU A 36 5.38 -6.61 -32.78
N ARG A 37 5.37 -5.37 -32.29
CA ARG A 37 5.81 -4.19 -33.05
C ARG A 37 7.29 -4.24 -33.44
N SER A 38 8.13 -4.83 -32.58
CA SER A 38 9.58 -4.91 -32.77
C SER A 38 10.02 -6.15 -33.57
N GLY A 39 9.10 -6.99 -34.05
CA GLY A 39 9.43 -8.23 -34.78
C GLY A 39 9.96 -9.37 -33.90
N PHE A 40 9.79 -9.26 -32.58
CA PHE A 40 10.13 -10.27 -31.56
C PHE A 40 8.90 -11.03 -31.04
N GLY A 41 7.72 -10.81 -31.62
CA GLY A 41 6.49 -11.50 -31.28
C GLY A 41 6.50 -13.01 -31.58
N GLY A 42 5.41 -13.69 -31.22
CA GLY A 42 5.22 -15.11 -31.49
C GLY A 42 6.26 -15.99 -30.80
N ASN A 43 7.04 -16.74 -31.59
CA ASN A 43 7.99 -17.74 -31.06
C ASN A 43 9.30 -17.15 -30.50
N ARG A 44 9.58 -15.86 -30.72
CA ARG A 44 10.80 -15.20 -30.23
C ARG A 44 10.63 -14.56 -28.85
N LEU A 45 9.41 -14.48 -28.32
CA LEU A 45 9.12 -14.08 -26.95
C LEU A 45 8.62 -15.30 -26.17
N LYS A 46 9.22 -15.56 -25.00
CA LYS A 46 8.83 -16.64 -24.10
C LYS A 46 8.44 -16.07 -22.74
N PHE A 47 7.31 -16.53 -22.22
CA PHE A 47 6.82 -16.21 -20.88
C PHE A 47 6.95 -17.44 -19.99
N LEU A 48 7.38 -17.22 -18.76
CA LEU A 48 7.32 -18.22 -17.72
C LEU A 48 6.92 -17.56 -16.40
N ALA A 49 5.78 -17.96 -15.86
CA ALA A 49 5.41 -17.60 -14.50
C ALA A 49 6.18 -18.46 -13.52
N MET A 50 6.94 -17.82 -12.63
CA MET A 50 7.73 -18.51 -11.62
C MET A 50 6.80 -19.09 -10.55
N GLY A 51 6.90 -20.39 -10.36
CA GLY A 51 6.16 -21.17 -9.38
C GLY A 51 6.88 -22.46 -9.08
N GLN A 52 6.41 -23.21 -8.08
CA GLN A 52 7.05 -24.45 -7.65
C GLN A 52 7.24 -25.42 -8.82
N GLY A 53 8.46 -25.88 -9.04
CA GLY A 53 8.80 -26.82 -10.13
C GLY A 53 9.21 -26.17 -11.46
N GLN A 54 9.13 -24.84 -11.58
CA GLN A 54 9.51 -24.12 -12.81
C GLN A 54 11.01 -23.74 -12.86
N GLU A 55 11.78 -24.03 -11.81
CA GLU A 55 13.17 -23.59 -11.66
C GLU A 55 14.08 -24.11 -12.77
N LYS A 56 13.94 -25.40 -13.12
CA LYS A 56 14.75 -26.04 -14.17
C LYS A 56 14.35 -25.57 -15.56
N VAL A 57 13.05 -25.41 -15.79
CA VAL A 57 12.50 -24.93 -17.07
C VAL A 57 12.96 -23.51 -17.33
N ALA A 58 12.95 -22.65 -16.31
CA ALA A 58 13.44 -21.27 -16.40
C ALA A 58 14.89 -21.19 -16.88
N LEU A 59 15.77 -22.02 -16.31
CA LEU A 59 17.19 -22.06 -16.70
C LEU A 59 17.40 -22.60 -18.12
N GLN A 60 16.65 -23.63 -18.54
CA GLN A 60 16.70 -24.14 -19.91
C GLN A 60 16.21 -23.12 -20.94
N LEU A 61 15.13 -22.40 -20.61
CA LEU A 61 14.61 -21.31 -21.44
C LEU A 61 15.60 -20.15 -21.51
N LEU A 62 16.29 -19.84 -20.41
CA LEU A 62 17.33 -18.82 -20.37
C LEU A 62 18.48 -19.19 -21.32
N GLU A 63 19.03 -20.40 -21.22
CA GLU A 63 20.09 -20.87 -22.12
C GLU A 63 19.67 -20.82 -23.59
N THR A 64 18.44 -21.27 -23.89
CA THR A 64 17.88 -21.24 -25.24
C THR A 64 17.72 -19.81 -25.75
N ALA A 65 17.21 -18.89 -24.91
CA ALA A 65 16.98 -17.51 -25.28
C ALA A 65 18.28 -16.75 -25.52
N VAL A 66 19.30 -17.01 -24.69
CA VAL A 66 20.65 -16.47 -24.81
C VAL A 66 21.31 -16.92 -26.12
N ALA A 67 21.18 -18.20 -26.47
CA ALA A 67 21.76 -18.76 -27.69
C ALA A 67 21.04 -18.32 -28.97
N ARG A 68 19.70 -18.21 -28.94
CA ARG A 68 18.88 -17.93 -30.14
C ARG A 68 18.49 -16.46 -30.30
N GLY A 69 18.87 -15.58 -29.39
CA GLY A 69 18.48 -14.16 -29.46
C GLY A 69 16.98 -13.96 -29.29
N GLN A 70 16.41 -14.56 -28.24
CA GLN A 70 15.00 -14.44 -27.90
C GLN A 70 14.80 -13.55 -26.69
N TRP A 71 13.57 -13.09 -26.50
CA TRP A 71 13.16 -12.40 -25.29
C TRP A 71 12.56 -13.40 -24.31
N LEU A 72 13.01 -13.36 -23.07
CA LEU A 72 12.49 -14.19 -21.99
C LEU A 72 11.91 -13.28 -20.91
N MET A 73 10.64 -13.47 -20.57
CA MET A 73 9.99 -12.84 -19.44
C MET A 73 9.74 -13.85 -18.33
N LEU A 74 10.34 -13.63 -17.16
CA LEU A 74 10.08 -14.40 -15.95
C LEU A 74 9.17 -13.59 -15.03
N GLN A 75 7.94 -14.07 -14.83
CA GLN A 75 6.95 -13.39 -14.01
C GLN A 75 6.99 -13.87 -12.56
N ASN A 76 6.63 -13.00 -11.62
CA ASN A 76 6.43 -13.33 -10.20
C ASN A 76 7.69 -13.91 -9.52
N CYS A 77 8.85 -13.36 -9.86
CA CYS A 77 10.15 -13.80 -9.34
C CYS A 77 10.24 -13.78 -7.80
N HIS A 78 9.47 -12.90 -7.15
CA HIS A 78 9.37 -12.81 -5.69
C HIS A 78 8.85 -14.09 -5.03
N LEU A 79 8.14 -14.97 -5.75
CA LEU A 79 7.63 -16.24 -5.22
C LEU A 79 8.75 -17.28 -4.99
N LEU A 80 9.90 -17.14 -5.67
CA LEU A 80 11.02 -18.09 -5.60
C LEU A 80 12.35 -17.39 -5.26
N VAL A 81 12.36 -16.65 -4.14
CA VAL A 81 13.51 -15.84 -3.70
C VAL A 81 14.83 -16.64 -3.60
N LYS A 82 14.78 -17.89 -3.14
CA LYS A 82 15.99 -18.74 -3.03
C LYS A 82 16.61 -19.05 -4.40
N TRP A 83 15.75 -19.35 -5.39
CA TRP A 83 16.17 -19.69 -6.75
C TRP A 83 16.78 -18.49 -7.49
N LEU A 84 16.39 -17.26 -7.14
CA LEU A 84 17.00 -16.07 -7.75
C LEU A 84 18.52 -16.02 -7.58
N LYS A 85 19.07 -16.63 -6.53
CA LYS A 85 20.53 -16.77 -6.35
C LYS A 85 21.16 -17.69 -7.40
N ASP A 86 20.44 -18.71 -7.86
CA ASP A 86 20.89 -19.61 -8.92
C ASP A 86 20.73 -18.96 -10.30
N LEU A 87 19.69 -18.14 -10.48
CA LEU A 87 19.55 -17.27 -11.64
C LEU A 87 20.73 -16.29 -11.72
N GLU A 88 21.09 -15.63 -10.62
CA GLU A 88 22.23 -14.71 -10.53
C GLU A 88 23.53 -15.38 -11.00
N LYS A 89 23.87 -16.55 -10.43
CA LYS A 89 25.04 -17.35 -10.86
C LYS A 89 24.99 -17.75 -12.33
N SER A 90 23.79 -17.99 -12.86
CA SER A 90 23.64 -18.37 -14.27
C SER A 90 23.83 -17.17 -15.20
N LEU A 91 23.32 -16.00 -14.81
CA LEU A 91 23.56 -14.74 -15.53
C LEU A 91 25.04 -14.35 -15.56
N GLU A 92 25.77 -14.58 -14.47
CA GLU A 92 27.22 -14.31 -14.40
C GLU A 92 28.06 -15.23 -15.28
N ARG A 93 27.58 -16.44 -15.57
CA ARG A 93 28.26 -17.38 -16.46
C ARG A 93 28.10 -17.04 -17.95
N ILE A 94 27.15 -16.16 -18.30
CA ILE A 94 26.91 -15.75 -19.67
C ILE A 94 27.98 -14.74 -20.08
N THR A 95 28.89 -15.14 -20.96
CA THR A 95 30.01 -14.30 -21.43
C THR A 95 29.78 -13.68 -22.81
N LYS A 96 29.04 -14.37 -23.69
CA LYS A 96 28.74 -13.91 -25.06
C LYS A 96 27.28 -14.18 -25.41
N PRO A 97 26.33 -13.39 -24.87
CA PRO A 97 24.92 -13.50 -25.24
C PRO A 97 24.69 -13.01 -26.68
N HIS A 98 23.66 -13.54 -27.32
CA HIS A 98 23.22 -13.04 -28.62
C HIS A 98 22.81 -11.54 -28.53
N PRO A 99 23.14 -10.68 -29.50
CA PRO A 99 22.83 -9.23 -29.45
C PRO A 99 21.34 -8.89 -29.25
N ASP A 100 20.46 -9.73 -29.79
CA ASP A 100 19.01 -9.58 -29.67
C ASP A 100 18.41 -10.10 -28.35
N PHE A 101 19.18 -10.84 -27.55
CA PHE A 101 18.66 -11.43 -26.31
C PHE A 101 18.24 -10.33 -25.34
N ARG A 102 17.08 -10.50 -24.69
CA ARG A 102 16.60 -9.65 -23.60
C ARG A 102 15.97 -10.49 -22.50
N LEU A 103 16.31 -10.20 -21.25
CA LEU A 103 15.70 -10.81 -20.07
C LEU A 103 14.87 -9.76 -19.33
N TRP A 104 13.60 -10.10 -19.12
CA TRP A 104 12.62 -9.28 -18.41
C TRP A 104 12.18 -10.04 -17.16
N LEU A 105 12.28 -9.42 -15.99
CA LEU A 105 11.89 -10.00 -14.71
C LEU A 105 10.76 -9.16 -14.13
N THR A 106 9.71 -9.79 -13.61
CA THR A 106 8.73 -9.09 -12.75
C THR A 106 8.82 -9.58 -11.32
N THR A 107 8.78 -8.66 -10.37
CA THR A 107 8.89 -8.96 -8.95
C THR A 107 8.13 -7.93 -8.11
N ASP A 108 7.60 -8.37 -6.98
CA ASP A 108 7.17 -7.47 -5.92
C ASP A 108 8.41 -7.09 -5.11
N PRO A 109 8.40 -5.94 -4.41
CA PRO A 109 9.48 -5.57 -3.50
C PRO A 109 9.74 -6.66 -2.46
N THR A 110 10.95 -7.24 -2.44
CA THR A 110 11.33 -8.27 -1.48
C THR A 110 12.76 -8.09 -0.99
N LYS A 111 12.96 -8.22 0.34
CA LYS A 111 14.27 -8.04 0.99
C LYS A 111 15.30 -9.10 0.58
N GLY A 112 14.86 -10.23 0.05
CA GLY A 112 15.74 -11.34 -0.34
C GLY A 112 16.15 -11.35 -1.81
N PHE A 113 15.73 -10.34 -2.60
CA PHE A 113 16.09 -10.28 -4.02
C PHE A 113 17.61 -10.11 -4.17
N PRO A 114 18.30 -10.88 -5.04
CA PRO A 114 19.75 -10.83 -5.15
C PRO A 114 20.28 -9.46 -5.58
N ILE A 115 21.26 -8.96 -4.83
CA ILE A 115 21.82 -7.63 -5.03
C ILE A 115 22.61 -7.56 -6.35
N GLY A 116 23.27 -8.62 -6.79
CA GLY A 116 24.04 -8.59 -8.04
C GLY A 116 23.14 -8.49 -9.28
N ILE A 117 21.97 -9.14 -9.28
CA ILE A 117 20.95 -8.91 -10.33
C ILE A 117 20.47 -7.46 -10.29
N LEU A 118 20.19 -6.93 -9.10
CA LEU A 118 19.80 -5.52 -8.97
C LEU A 118 20.91 -4.62 -9.49
N GLN A 119 22.16 -4.73 -9.05
CA GLN A 119 23.24 -3.86 -9.51
C GLN A 119 23.42 -3.85 -11.03
N LYS A 120 23.27 -5.00 -11.69
CA LYS A 120 23.47 -5.18 -13.15
C LYS A 120 22.22 -4.95 -13.99
N SER A 121 21.06 -4.63 -13.41
CA SER A 121 19.79 -4.49 -14.14
C SER A 121 19.36 -3.05 -14.40
N LEU A 122 18.51 -2.86 -15.40
CA LEU A 122 17.66 -1.68 -15.53
C LEU A 122 16.39 -1.90 -14.69
N LYS A 123 16.15 -1.04 -13.71
CA LYS A 123 15.00 -1.17 -12.80
C LYS A 123 13.90 -0.23 -13.25
N VAL A 124 12.72 -0.77 -13.46
CA VAL A 124 11.54 -0.02 -13.84
C VAL A 124 10.49 -0.24 -12.76
N VAL A 125 10.06 0.84 -12.11
CA VAL A 125 9.02 0.77 -11.08
C VAL A 125 7.70 1.15 -11.73
N THR A 126 6.71 0.25 -11.66
CA THR A 126 5.34 0.54 -12.09
C THR A 126 4.56 1.04 -10.89
N GLU A 127 4.34 2.35 -10.80
CA GLU A 127 3.47 2.94 -9.78
C GLU A 127 2.06 3.18 -10.35
N PRO A 128 1.00 3.00 -9.55
CA PRO A 128 -0.33 3.41 -9.97
C PRO A 128 -0.35 4.92 -10.22
N PRO A 129 -1.20 5.41 -11.14
CA PRO A 129 -1.33 6.84 -11.36
C PRO A 129 -1.77 7.55 -10.07
N ASN A 130 -1.20 8.74 -9.81
CA ASN A 130 -1.52 9.55 -8.63
C ASN A 130 -2.35 10.75 -9.07
N GLY A 131 -3.61 10.78 -8.65
CA GLY A 131 -4.58 11.82 -8.95
C GLY A 131 -5.74 11.30 -9.80
N LEU A 132 -6.90 11.91 -9.59
CA LEU A 132 -8.16 11.54 -10.21
C LEU A 132 -8.08 11.60 -11.74
N LYS A 133 -7.46 12.66 -12.28
CA LYS A 133 -7.23 12.82 -13.73
C LYS A 133 -6.45 11.66 -14.31
N LEU A 134 -5.35 11.27 -13.65
CA LEU A 134 -4.46 10.25 -14.20
C LEU A 134 -5.09 8.86 -14.12
N ASN A 135 -5.85 8.56 -13.06
CA ASN A 135 -6.63 7.32 -12.98
C ASN A 135 -7.75 7.28 -14.03
N MET A 136 -8.51 8.36 -14.18
CA MET A 136 -9.51 8.49 -15.26
C MET A 136 -8.90 8.27 -16.63
N ARG A 137 -7.74 8.89 -16.91
CA ARG A 137 -7.01 8.70 -18.16
C ARG A 137 -6.56 7.25 -18.33
N ALA A 138 -6.03 6.63 -17.28
CA ALA A 138 -5.53 5.26 -17.33
C ALA A 138 -6.64 4.23 -17.65
N THR A 139 -7.86 4.46 -17.17
CA THR A 139 -9.01 3.60 -17.44
C THR A 139 -9.69 3.96 -18.76
N TYR A 140 -10.13 5.21 -18.92
CA TYR A 140 -11.01 5.61 -20.03
C TYR A 140 -10.32 5.57 -21.40
N PHE A 141 -9.01 5.86 -21.47
CA PHE A 141 -8.30 5.88 -22.76
C PHE A 141 -8.14 4.48 -23.37
N LYS A 142 -8.20 3.43 -22.56
CA LYS A 142 -8.14 2.04 -23.03
C LYS A 142 -9.42 1.58 -23.70
N ILE A 143 -10.54 2.27 -23.47
CA ILE A 143 -11.84 1.93 -24.03
C ILE A 143 -11.84 2.29 -25.51
N SER A 144 -12.08 1.33 -26.41
CA SER A 144 -12.16 1.62 -27.86
C SER A 144 -13.49 2.26 -28.25
N HIS A 145 -13.57 2.84 -29.45
CA HIS A 145 -14.84 3.33 -29.98
C HIS A 145 -15.85 2.19 -30.14
N GLU A 146 -15.40 1.02 -30.63
CA GLU A 146 -16.29 -0.13 -30.77
C GLU A 146 -16.89 -0.55 -29.43
N MET A 147 -16.12 -0.51 -28.34
CA MET A 147 -16.63 -0.84 -27.00
C MET A 147 -17.73 0.12 -26.51
N LEU A 148 -17.63 1.41 -26.84
CA LEU A 148 -18.64 2.40 -26.46
C LEU A 148 -19.92 2.31 -27.30
N ASP A 149 -19.80 1.85 -28.54
CA ASP A 149 -20.92 1.72 -29.48
C ASP A 149 -21.62 0.34 -29.42
N GLN A 150 -21.12 -0.60 -28.60
CA GLN A 150 -21.74 -1.91 -28.38
C GLN A 150 -23.15 -1.83 -27.80
N CYS A 151 -23.42 -0.82 -26.96
CA CYS A 151 -24.73 -0.66 -26.32
C CYS A 151 -25.56 0.39 -27.07
N PRO A 152 -26.77 0.06 -27.54
CA PRO A 152 -27.63 1.01 -28.25
C PRO A 152 -28.32 2.02 -27.32
N HIS A 153 -28.25 1.82 -25.99
CA HIS A 153 -28.96 2.66 -25.03
C HIS A 153 -28.21 4.01 -24.83
N PRO A 154 -28.86 5.17 -24.98
CA PRO A 154 -28.20 6.48 -24.94
C PRO A 154 -27.53 6.78 -23.58
N ALA A 155 -28.08 6.25 -22.48
CA ALA A 155 -27.49 6.37 -21.15
C ALA A 155 -26.14 5.63 -20.97
N PHE A 156 -25.76 4.71 -21.87
CA PHE A 156 -24.57 3.88 -21.69
C PHE A 156 -23.27 4.70 -21.63
N LYS A 157 -23.02 5.56 -22.63
CA LYS A 157 -21.76 6.33 -22.70
C LYS A 157 -21.58 7.29 -21.52
N PRO A 158 -22.60 8.07 -21.09
CA PRO A 158 -22.55 8.84 -19.85
C PRO A 158 -22.30 7.97 -18.60
N LEU A 159 -22.94 6.79 -18.52
CA LEU A 159 -22.76 5.89 -17.39
C LEU A 159 -21.38 5.22 -17.34
N VAL A 160 -20.75 4.96 -18.49
CA VAL A 160 -19.36 4.50 -18.56
C VAL A 160 -18.42 5.59 -18.02
N TYR A 161 -18.69 6.86 -18.33
CA TYR A 161 -17.95 7.97 -17.74
C TYR A 161 -18.14 8.05 -16.22
N VAL A 162 -19.37 7.93 -15.73
CA VAL A 162 -19.69 7.88 -14.28
C VAL A 162 -18.97 6.71 -13.60
N LEU A 163 -18.97 5.52 -14.21
CA LEU A 163 -18.29 4.35 -13.70
C LEU A 163 -16.77 4.54 -13.68
N ALA A 164 -16.19 5.17 -14.70
CA ALA A 164 -14.76 5.48 -14.73
C ALA A 164 -14.39 6.47 -13.62
N PHE A 165 -15.24 7.48 -13.40
CA PHE A 165 -15.06 8.46 -12.33
C PHE A 165 -15.12 7.79 -10.96
N PHE A 166 -16.13 6.96 -10.72
CA PHE A 166 -16.24 6.14 -9.52
C PHE A 166 -14.99 5.27 -9.30
N HIS A 167 -14.52 4.57 -10.34
CA HIS A 167 -13.35 3.72 -10.27
C HIS A 167 -12.09 4.51 -9.87
N ALA A 168 -11.89 5.67 -10.49
CA ALA A 168 -10.78 6.56 -10.18
C ALA A 168 -10.87 7.13 -8.75
N VAL A 169 -12.07 7.46 -8.26
CA VAL A 169 -12.32 7.91 -6.88
C VAL A 169 -11.96 6.82 -5.87
N VAL A 170 -12.41 5.58 -6.05
CA VAL A 170 -12.12 4.50 -5.09
C VAL A 170 -10.64 4.10 -5.09
N GLN A 171 -9.94 4.24 -6.21
CA GLN A 171 -8.49 4.10 -6.30
C GLN A 171 -7.76 5.21 -5.55
N GLU A 172 -8.07 6.49 -5.84
CA GLU A 172 -7.44 7.64 -5.18
C GLU A 172 -7.70 7.69 -3.68
N ARG A 173 -8.90 7.28 -3.24
CA ARG A 173 -9.28 7.32 -1.83
C ARG A 173 -8.32 6.52 -0.94
N ARG A 174 -7.61 5.52 -1.47
CA ARG A 174 -6.55 4.75 -0.75
C ARG A 174 -5.40 5.61 -0.26
N LYS A 175 -5.13 6.74 -0.92
CA LYS A 175 -4.09 7.71 -0.55
C LYS A 175 -4.26 8.25 0.87
N PHE A 176 -5.49 8.33 1.37
CA PHE A 176 -5.82 8.89 2.69
C PHE A 176 -5.78 7.85 3.83
N GLY A 177 -5.20 6.68 3.59
CA GLY A 177 -5.05 5.63 4.61
C GLY A 177 -6.39 5.25 5.23
N LYS A 178 -6.44 5.19 6.57
CA LYS A 178 -7.64 4.77 7.33
C LYS A 178 -8.82 5.75 7.23
N ILE A 179 -8.59 7.00 6.83
CA ILE A 179 -9.68 7.97 6.57
C ILE A 179 -10.34 7.66 5.23
N GLY A 180 -9.57 7.16 4.28
CA GLY A 180 -10.06 6.70 2.99
C GLY A 180 -10.77 5.36 3.09
N TRP A 181 -10.03 4.34 3.53
CA TRP A 181 -10.47 2.95 3.67
C TRP A 181 -9.90 2.32 4.95
N ASN A 182 -10.71 1.56 5.69
CA ASN A 182 -10.24 0.81 6.85
C ASN A 182 -9.25 -0.29 6.45
N VAL A 183 -9.46 -0.95 5.32
CA VAL A 183 -8.55 -1.96 4.76
C VAL A 183 -8.03 -1.49 3.40
N TYR A 184 -6.78 -1.84 3.10
CA TYR A 184 -6.20 -1.54 1.78
C TYR A 184 -6.77 -2.53 0.75
N TYR A 185 -7.69 -2.05 -0.10
CA TYR A 185 -8.25 -2.82 -1.20
C TYR A 185 -7.50 -2.56 -2.48
N ASP A 186 -7.38 -3.59 -3.32
CA ASP A 186 -6.83 -3.43 -4.66
C ASP A 186 -7.92 -3.56 -5.74
N PHE A 187 -8.67 -2.49 -5.98
CA PHE A 187 -9.53 -2.32 -7.16
C PHE A 187 -8.67 -2.17 -8.43
N ASN A 188 -8.90 -3.04 -9.40
CA ASN A 188 -8.10 -3.17 -10.61
C ASN A 188 -8.96 -2.98 -11.87
N GLU A 189 -8.32 -3.01 -13.03
CA GLU A 189 -8.99 -2.84 -14.33
C GLU A 189 -10.08 -3.89 -14.57
N SER A 190 -9.90 -5.13 -14.12
CA SER A 190 -10.91 -6.18 -14.33
C SER A 190 -12.23 -5.87 -13.63
N ASP A 191 -12.20 -5.18 -12.48
CA ASP A 191 -13.43 -4.74 -11.81
C ASP A 191 -14.21 -3.74 -12.65
N PHE A 192 -13.49 -2.80 -13.26
CA PHE A 192 -14.07 -1.81 -14.16
C PHE A 192 -14.67 -2.46 -15.41
N GLN A 193 -13.92 -3.35 -16.07
CA GLN A 193 -14.36 -4.03 -17.29
C GLN A 193 -15.64 -4.85 -17.06
N VAL A 194 -15.69 -5.64 -15.99
CA VAL A 194 -16.89 -6.43 -15.65
C VAL A 194 -18.07 -5.51 -15.33
N CYS A 195 -17.86 -4.39 -14.63
CA CYS A 195 -18.94 -3.43 -14.37
C CYS A 195 -19.42 -2.73 -15.64
N MET A 196 -18.54 -2.46 -16.62
CA MET A 196 -18.90 -1.94 -17.93
C MET A 196 -19.73 -2.96 -18.72
N GLU A 197 -19.39 -4.25 -18.66
CA GLU A 197 -20.19 -5.33 -19.27
C GLU A 197 -21.57 -5.47 -18.60
N ILE A 198 -21.65 -5.30 -17.27
CA ILE A 198 -22.92 -5.27 -16.53
C ILE A 198 -23.79 -4.11 -17.03
N LEU A 199 -23.23 -2.90 -17.17
CA LEU A 199 -23.94 -1.76 -17.74
C LEU A 199 -24.45 -2.08 -19.15
N ASN A 200 -23.60 -2.61 -20.03
CA ASN A 200 -23.97 -2.96 -21.39
C ASN A 200 -25.13 -3.98 -21.41
N THR A 201 -25.02 -5.05 -20.63
CA THR A 201 -26.00 -6.13 -20.59
C THR A 201 -27.38 -5.65 -20.14
N TYR A 202 -27.43 -4.90 -19.03
CA TYR A 202 -28.70 -4.46 -18.45
C TYR A 202 -29.35 -3.32 -19.25
N LEU A 203 -28.57 -2.38 -19.78
CA LEU A 203 -29.10 -1.29 -20.60
C LEU A 203 -29.53 -1.78 -21.99
N THR A 204 -28.80 -2.71 -22.59
CA THR A 204 -29.23 -3.34 -23.85
C THR A 204 -30.55 -4.09 -23.67
N LYS A 205 -30.71 -4.82 -22.56
CA LYS A 205 -31.97 -5.49 -22.22
C LYS A 205 -33.12 -4.49 -22.04
N ALA A 206 -32.90 -3.39 -21.31
CA ALA A 206 -33.91 -2.34 -21.14
C ALA A 206 -34.31 -1.71 -22.48
N PHE A 207 -33.33 -1.42 -23.35
CA PHE A 207 -33.55 -0.89 -24.69
C PHE A 207 -34.37 -1.85 -25.57
N GLN A 208 -34.02 -3.13 -25.59
CA GLN A 208 -34.74 -4.16 -26.36
C GLN A 208 -36.19 -4.33 -25.87
N GLN A 209 -36.41 -4.24 -24.55
CA GLN A 209 -37.74 -4.31 -23.94
C GLN A 209 -38.53 -3.00 -24.07
N ARG A 210 -37.92 -1.94 -24.59
CA ARG A 210 -38.47 -0.58 -24.66
C ARG A 210 -38.92 -0.06 -23.28
N ASP A 211 -38.24 -0.47 -22.22
CA ASP A 211 -38.46 0.07 -20.89
C ASP A 211 -37.78 1.44 -20.80
N PRO A 212 -38.51 2.54 -20.54
CA PRO A 212 -37.90 3.85 -20.37
C PRO A 212 -37.09 3.98 -19.07
N ARG A 213 -37.21 3.03 -18.13
CA ARG A 213 -36.54 3.11 -16.82
C ARG A 213 -35.22 2.36 -16.83
N ILE A 214 -34.19 3.01 -16.30
CA ILE A 214 -32.90 2.39 -16.03
C ILE A 214 -33.05 1.50 -14.77
N PRO A 215 -32.58 0.24 -14.79
CA PRO A 215 -32.71 -0.69 -13.66
C PRO A 215 -31.69 -0.39 -12.55
N TRP A 216 -31.81 0.78 -11.92
CA TRP A 216 -30.86 1.28 -10.90
C TRP A 216 -30.64 0.32 -9.75
N GLY A 217 -31.70 -0.31 -9.22
CA GLY A 217 -31.58 -1.27 -8.11
C GLY A 217 -30.65 -2.44 -8.45
N SER A 218 -30.75 -2.99 -9.66
CA SER A 218 -29.86 -4.05 -10.13
C SER A 218 -28.44 -3.55 -10.38
N LEU A 219 -28.29 -2.39 -11.03
CA LEU A 219 -26.98 -1.83 -11.33
C LEU A 219 -26.20 -1.46 -10.06
N LYS A 220 -26.83 -0.77 -9.11
CA LYS A 220 -26.23 -0.40 -7.82
C LYS A 220 -25.83 -1.64 -7.01
N TYR A 221 -26.70 -2.64 -6.96
CA TYR A 221 -26.40 -3.89 -6.24
C TYR A 221 -25.23 -4.65 -6.88
N LEU A 222 -25.25 -4.85 -8.20
CA LEU A 222 -24.20 -5.61 -8.89
C LEU A 222 -22.86 -4.88 -8.85
N ILE A 223 -22.83 -3.57 -9.10
CA ILE A 223 -21.57 -2.81 -9.10
C ILE A 223 -21.09 -2.60 -7.65
N GLY A 224 -21.95 -2.08 -6.78
CA GLY A 224 -21.60 -1.69 -5.42
C GLY A 224 -21.40 -2.86 -4.46
N GLU A 225 -22.38 -3.76 -4.35
CA GLU A 225 -22.36 -4.85 -3.36
C GLU A 225 -21.63 -6.09 -3.86
N VAL A 226 -21.83 -6.47 -5.12
CA VAL A 226 -21.27 -7.71 -5.67
C VAL A 226 -19.83 -7.52 -6.16
N MET A 227 -19.60 -6.57 -7.07
CA MET A 227 -18.27 -6.40 -7.69
C MET A 227 -17.29 -5.68 -6.75
N TYR A 228 -17.51 -4.40 -6.44
CA TYR A 228 -16.61 -3.64 -5.57
C TYR A 228 -16.77 -4.07 -4.10
N GLY A 229 -17.99 -4.35 -3.65
CA GLY A 229 -18.29 -4.85 -2.31
C GLY A 229 -17.79 -6.28 -2.07
N GLY A 230 -17.59 -7.07 -3.13
CA GLY A 230 -16.89 -8.36 -3.06
C GLY A 230 -15.41 -8.21 -2.64
N ARG A 231 -14.78 -7.08 -2.95
CA ARG A 231 -13.42 -6.75 -2.51
C ARG A 231 -13.39 -6.10 -1.12
N ALA A 232 -14.39 -5.28 -0.81
CA ALA A 232 -14.50 -4.63 0.50
C ALA A 232 -15.04 -5.61 1.54
N ILE A 233 -14.16 -6.11 2.40
CA ILE A 233 -14.53 -7.08 3.46
C ILE A 233 -15.08 -6.36 4.70
N ASP A 234 -14.61 -5.13 4.98
CA ASP A 234 -15.06 -4.34 6.12
C ASP A 234 -16.44 -3.72 5.90
N SER A 235 -17.30 -3.76 6.93
CA SER A 235 -18.68 -3.29 6.82
C SER A 235 -18.81 -1.76 6.73
N PHE A 236 -17.88 -1.00 7.31
CA PHE A 236 -17.88 0.46 7.17
C PHE A 236 -17.39 0.87 5.77
N ASP A 237 -16.39 0.17 5.24
CA ASP A 237 -15.93 0.39 3.86
C ASP A 237 -17.04 0.03 2.85
N ARG A 238 -17.77 -1.07 3.07
CA ARG A 238 -18.96 -1.39 2.26
C ARG A 238 -20.00 -0.28 2.29
N ARG A 239 -20.29 0.28 3.47
CA ARG A 239 -21.21 1.41 3.58
C ARG A 239 -20.76 2.59 2.72
N ILE A 240 -19.46 2.90 2.66
CA ILE A 240 -18.93 3.97 1.80
C ILE A 240 -19.22 3.66 0.32
N LEU A 241 -19.00 2.41 -0.12
CA LEU A 241 -19.30 1.99 -1.50
C LEU A 241 -20.80 2.14 -1.82
N THR A 242 -21.68 1.71 -0.92
CA THR A 242 -23.14 1.86 -1.10
C THR A 242 -23.53 3.33 -1.25
N ILE A 243 -22.96 4.23 -0.43
CA ILE A 243 -23.22 5.68 -0.54
C ILE A 243 -22.76 6.23 -1.88
N TYR A 244 -21.59 5.85 -2.39
CA TYR A 244 -21.17 6.26 -3.73
C TYR A 244 -22.11 5.77 -4.83
N MET A 245 -22.63 4.53 -4.72
CA MET A 245 -23.64 4.06 -5.67
C MET A 245 -24.91 4.90 -5.63
N ASP A 246 -25.33 5.34 -4.45
CA ASP A 246 -26.51 6.18 -4.31
C ASP A 246 -26.30 7.62 -4.79
N GLU A 247 -25.11 8.18 -4.60
CA GLU A 247 -24.76 9.53 -5.03
C GLU A 247 -24.41 9.63 -6.52
N TYR A 248 -23.88 8.57 -7.14
CA TYR A 248 -23.39 8.63 -8.53
C TYR A 248 -24.34 7.97 -9.54
N LEU A 249 -25.23 7.06 -9.11
CA LEU A 249 -26.15 6.35 -10.00
C LEU A 249 -27.59 6.67 -9.65
N GLY A 250 -28.31 7.32 -10.56
CA GLY A 250 -29.74 7.60 -10.43
C GLY A 250 -30.25 8.50 -11.53
N ASP A 251 -31.57 8.62 -11.66
CA ASP A 251 -32.20 9.42 -12.73
C ASP A 251 -31.80 10.90 -12.66
N PHE A 252 -31.42 11.40 -11.49
CA PHE A 252 -30.95 12.77 -11.28
C PHE A 252 -29.73 13.13 -12.14
N ILE A 253 -28.92 12.16 -12.60
CA ILE A 253 -27.77 12.46 -13.47
C ILE A 253 -28.19 12.97 -14.86
N PHE A 254 -29.44 12.71 -15.26
CA PHE A 254 -30.02 13.13 -16.53
C PHE A 254 -30.98 14.33 -16.36
N ASP A 255 -31.08 14.92 -15.17
CA ASP A 255 -31.91 16.09 -14.94
C ASP A 255 -31.34 17.33 -15.65
N THR A 256 -32.16 17.97 -16.47
CA THR A 256 -31.80 19.16 -17.24
C THR A 256 -32.02 20.47 -16.46
N PHE A 257 -32.87 20.44 -15.43
CA PHE A 257 -33.16 21.59 -14.56
C PHE A 257 -32.19 21.67 -13.38
N GLN A 258 -31.75 20.52 -12.86
CA GLN A 258 -30.73 20.44 -11.82
C GLN A 258 -29.54 19.61 -12.31
N PRO A 259 -28.57 20.23 -13.01
CA PRO A 259 -27.41 19.52 -13.51
C PRO A 259 -26.64 18.84 -12.39
N PHE A 260 -26.34 17.56 -12.58
CA PHE A 260 -25.55 16.79 -11.64
C PHE A 260 -24.07 17.19 -11.71
N HIS A 261 -23.47 17.31 -10.53
CA HIS A 261 -22.05 17.56 -10.34
C HIS A 261 -21.52 16.53 -9.34
N PHE A 262 -20.45 15.80 -9.69
CA PHE A 262 -19.76 14.92 -8.74
C PHE A 262 -19.18 15.74 -7.59
N PHE A 263 -18.66 16.93 -7.91
CA PHE A 263 -18.18 17.90 -6.94
C PHE A 263 -18.05 19.26 -7.62
N ARG A 264 -18.40 20.33 -6.91
CA ARG A 264 -18.26 21.70 -7.40
C ARG A 264 -17.86 22.64 -6.28
N ASN A 265 -16.80 23.40 -6.50
CA ASN A 265 -16.44 24.53 -5.65
C ASN A 265 -16.16 25.78 -6.52
N LYS A 266 -15.47 26.78 -5.99
CA LYS A 266 -15.17 28.03 -6.72
C LYS A 266 -14.12 27.86 -7.83
N GLU A 267 -13.29 26.82 -7.76
CA GLU A 267 -12.12 26.61 -8.61
C GLU A 267 -12.34 25.49 -9.63
N VAL A 268 -13.10 24.46 -9.24
CA VAL A 268 -13.26 23.22 -10.01
C VAL A 268 -14.72 22.79 -10.07
N ASP A 269 -15.09 22.22 -11.21
CA ASP A 269 -16.42 21.70 -11.50
C ASP A 269 -16.29 20.31 -12.16
N TYR A 270 -16.52 19.25 -11.38
CA TYR A 270 -16.52 17.87 -11.85
C TYR A 270 -17.94 17.48 -12.23
N LYS A 271 -18.19 17.32 -13.52
CA LYS A 271 -19.50 16.95 -14.07
C LYS A 271 -19.38 15.97 -15.22
N ILE A 272 -20.52 15.45 -15.65
CA ILE A 272 -20.63 14.62 -16.84
C ILE A 272 -20.57 15.53 -18.07
N PRO A 273 -19.68 15.27 -19.05
CA PRO A 273 -19.61 16.04 -20.29
C PRO A 273 -20.90 15.92 -21.11
N VAL A 274 -21.28 17.01 -21.78
CA VAL A 274 -22.44 17.02 -22.68
C VAL A 274 -22.01 16.46 -24.03
N GLY A 275 -22.66 15.37 -24.46
CA GLY A 275 -22.39 14.69 -25.73
C GLY A 275 -22.32 13.17 -25.58
N ASP A 276 -22.20 12.48 -26.71
CA ASP A 276 -22.12 11.02 -26.82
C ASP A 276 -20.88 10.55 -27.62
N GLU A 277 -20.00 11.48 -27.96
CA GLU A 277 -18.71 11.21 -28.62
C GLU A 277 -17.61 10.95 -27.59
N LYS A 278 -16.78 9.94 -27.85
CA LYS A 278 -15.64 9.58 -26.97
C LYS A 278 -14.69 10.76 -26.78
N GLU A 279 -14.46 11.53 -27.83
CA GLU A 279 -13.59 12.70 -27.88
C GLU A 279 -14.01 13.74 -26.84
N LYS A 280 -15.31 13.97 -26.66
CA LYS A 280 -15.82 14.93 -25.66
C LYS A 280 -15.53 14.49 -24.24
N PHE A 281 -15.65 13.20 -23.96
CA PHE A 281 -15.27 12.64 -22.66
C PHE A 281 -13.77 12.72 -22.42
N VAL A 282 -12.95 12.45 -23.45
CA VAL A 282 -11.49 12.57 -23.39
C VAL A 282 -11.04 14.02 -23.17
N GLU A 283 -11.60 14.97 -23.90
CA GLU A 283 -11.37 16.42 -23.73
C GLU A 283 -11.68 16.85 -22.29
N ALA A 284 -12.79 16.38 -21.73
CA ALA A 284 -13.16 16.70 -20.35
C ALA A 284 -12.19 16.10 -19.33
N ILE A 285 -11.73 14.85 -19.52
CA ILE A 285 -10.71 14.22 -18.67
C ILE A 285 -9.40 15.02 -18.74
N GLU A 286 -9.00 15.48 -19.92
CA GLU A 286 -7.81 16.31 -20.08
C GLU A 286 -7.95 17.71 -19.47
N ALA A 287 -9.18 18.25 -19.38
CA ALA A 287 -9.45 19.51 -18.70
C ALA A 287 -9.44 19.40 -17.16
N LEU A 288 -9.48 18.19 -16.59
CA LEU A 288 -9.43 18.02 -15.13
C LEU A 288 -8.12 18.56 -14.53
N PRO A 289 -8.16 19.07 -13.30
CA PRO A 289 -6.96 19.51 -12.60
C PRO A 289 -6.08 18.32 -12.19
N LEU A 290 -4.76 18.53 -12.24
CA LEU A 290 -3.77 17.53 -11.80
C LEU A 290 -3.77 17.35 -10.27
N ALA A 291 -3.98 18.44 -9.53
CA ALA A 291 -4.16 18.40 -8.08
C ALA A 291 -5.66 18.34 -7.75
N ASN A 292 -6.03 17.52 -6.77
CA ASN A 292 -7.42 17.34 -6.35
C ASN A 292 -7.50 17.52 -4.83
N THR A 293 -8.53 18.22 -4.36
CA THR A 293 -8.81 18.33 -2.92
C THR A 293 -9.50 17.06 -2.42
N PRO A 294 -9.41 16.71 -1.12
CA PRO A 294 -10.09 15.52 -0.59
C PRO A 294 -11.60 15.51 -0.78
N GLU A 295 -12.21 16.70 -0.95
CA GLU A 295 -13.65 16.90 -1.05
C GLU A 295 -14.27 16.24 -2.28
N VAL A 296 -13.54 16.15 -3.41
CA VAL A 296 -14.04 15.41 -4.59
C VAL A 296 -14.22 13.92 -4.32
N PHE A 297 -13.53 13.39 -3.30
CA PHE A 297 -13.68 12.01 -2.84
C PHE A 297 -14.64 11.91 -1.65
N GLY A 298 -15.44 12.94 -1.34
CA GLY A 298 -16.33 12.95 -0.18
C GLY A 298 -15.58 12.95 1.17
N LEU A 299 -14.35 13.45 1.21
CA LEU A 299 -13.54 13.58 2.44
C LEU A 299 -13.44 15.04 2.88
N HIS A 300 -13.31 15.26 4.18
CA HIS A 300 -13.07 16.59 4.73
C HIS A 300 -11.66 17.10 4.32
N PRO A 301 -11.48 18.41 4.03
CA PRO A 301 -10.19 18.99 3.62
C PRO A 301 -8.99 18.63 4.53
N ASN A 302 -9.23 18.51 5.84
CA ASN A 302 -8.20 18.09 6.82
C ASN A 302 -7.56 16.72 6.54
N ALA A 303 -8.18 15.86 5.72
CA ALA A 303 -7.58 14.60 5.30
C ALA A 303 -6.23 14.82 4.57
N GLU A 304 -6.12 15.92 3.82
CA GLU A 304 -4.90 16.30 3.12
C GLU A 304 -3.77 16.66 4.08
N ILE A 305 -4.08 17.37 5.18
CA ILE A 305 -3.11 17.70 6.23
C ILE A 305 -2.51 16.42 6.82
N GLY A 306 -3.35 15.43 7.12
CA GLY A 306 -2.91 14.13 7.62
C GLY A 306 -2.01 13.39 6.64
N TYR A 307 -2.39 13.38 5.36
CA TYR A 307 -1.60 12.76 4.29
C TYR A 307 -0.21 13.39 4.16
N TYR A 308 -0.10 14.72 4.00
CA TYR A 308 1.20 15.37 3.87
C TYR A 308 2.03 15.30 5.14
N THR A 309 1.40 15.35 6.32
CA THR A 309 2.11 15.18 7.59
C THR A 309 2.76 13.80 7.67
N GLN A 310 2.08 12.75 7.23
CA GLN A 310 2.64 11.40 7.22
C GLN A 310 3.74 11.26 6.17
N ALA A 311 3.51 11.73 4.94
CA ALA A 311 4.52 11.71 3.89
C ALA A 311 5.81 12.45 4.29
N ALA A 312 5.67 13.60 4.96
CA ALA A 312 6.81 14.32 5.52
C ALA A 312 7.54 13.49 6.58
N ARG A 313 6.82 12.90 7.54
CA ARG A 313 7.42 12.03 8.58
C ARG A 313 8.17 10.84 7.97
N ASP A 314 7.61 10.21 6.95
CA ASP A 314 8.24 9.07 6.28
C ASP A 314 9.52 9.50 5.55
N MET A 315 9.50 10.66 4.87
CA MET A 315 10.72 11.24 4.29
C MET A 315 11.78 11.53 5.35
N TRP A 316 11.41 12.13 6.49
CA TRP A 316 12.34 12.38 7.58
C TRP A 316 12.93 11.09 8.15
N ALA A 317 12.11 10.05 8.31
CA ALA A 317 12.56 8.74 8.76
C ALA A 317 13.57 8.12 7.78
N HIS A 318 13.28 8.16 6.47
CA HIS A 318 14.21 7.68 5.45
C HIS A 318 15.52 8.48 5.41
N LEU A 319 15.46 9.81 5.59
CA LEU A 319 16.66 10.65 5.68
C LEU A 319 17.54 10.30 6.89
N LEU A 320 16.92 10.03 8.05
CA LEU A 320 17.63 9.56 9.24
C LEU A 320 18.29 8.19 9.01
N GLU A 321 17.65 7.30 8.26
CA GLU A 321 18.21 5.99 7.91
C GLU A 321 19.38 6.07 6.91
N LEU A 322 19.36 7.07 6.02
CA LEU A 322 20.44 7.33 5.07
C LEU A 322 21.65 8.03 5.68
N GLN A 323 21.53 8.53 6.92
CA GLN A 323 22.64 9.18 7.61
C GLN A 323 23.81 8.18 7.78
N PRO A 324 25.04 8.55 7.39
CA PRO A 324 26.18 7.64 7.45
C PRO A 324 26.39 7.12 8.88
N GLN A 325 26.41 5.80 9.03
CA GLN A 325 26.55 5.13 10.32
C GLN A 325 27.99 5.19 10.85
N THR A 326 28.96 5.45 9.97
CA THR A 326 30.40 5.55 10.27
C THR A 326 30.92 6.90 9.80
N GLY A 327 30.42 7.98 10.40
CA GLY A 327 31.01 9.31 10.26
C GLY A 327 31.70 9.68 11.57
N GLU A 328 33.04 9.74 11.59
CA GLU A 328 33.77 10.46 12.64
C GLU A 328 33.49 11.96 12.49
N SER A 329 32.34 12.42 13.00
CA SER A 329 32.13 13.84 13.21
C SER A 329 32.93 14.24 14.45
N SER A 330 34.14 14.75 14.25
CA SER A 330 35.09 15.18 15.29
C SER A 330 34.60 16.35 16.17
N SER A 331 33.38 16.84 15.94
CA SER A 331 32.80 17.98 16.67
C SER A 331 31.35 17.79 17.12
N GLY A 332 30.80 16.56 17.10
CA GLY A 332 29.43 16.26 17.50
C GLY A 332 29.33 15.09 18.48
N ILE A 333 28.24 15.00 19.23
CA ILE A 333 27.92 13.83 20.08
C ILE A 333 27.89 12.60 19.17
N SER A 334 28.65 11.56 19.51
CA SER A 334 28.62 10.29 18.76
C SER A 334 27.21 9.71 18.77
N ARG A 335 26.85 8.97 17.73
CA ARG A 335 25.57 8.23 17.69
C ARG A 335 25.41 7.33 18.91
N ASP A 336 26.48 6.65 19.30
CA ASP A 336 26.47 5.73 20.45
C ASP A 336 26.32 6.50 21.77
N ASP A 337 26.94 7.67 21.89
CA ASP A 337 26.77 8.55 23.05
C ASP A 337 25.34 9.07 23.15
N TYR A 338 24.73 9.46 22.03
CA TYR A 338 23.33 9.90 21.99
C TYR A 338 22.37 8.76 22.38
N ILE A 339 22.55 7.57 21.80
CA ILE A 339 21.74 6.39 22.14
C ILE A 339 21.91 6.05 23.62
N GLY A 340 23.14 6.09 24.14
CA GLY A 340 23.45 5.86 25.55
C GLY A 340 22.76 6.89 26.48
N GLN A 341 22.78 8.17 26.10
CA GLN A 341 22.08 9.23 26.84
C GLN A 341 20.57 8.99 26.88
N VAL A 342 19.95 8.70 25.72
CA VAL A 342 18.51 8.40 25.63
C VAL A 342 18.16 7.16 26.45
N ALA A 343 18.97 6.10 26.35
CA ALA A 343 18.75 4.87 27.12
C ALA A 343 18.78 5.13 28.63
N LYS A 344 19.75 5.91 29.10
CA LYS A 344 19.90 6.30 30.51
C LYS A 344 18.76 7.18 30.98
N GLU A 345 18.30 8.13 30.17
CA GLU A 345 17.15 8.97 30.49
C GLU A 345 15.85 8.18 30.64
N ILE A 346 15.63 7.18 29.77
CA ILE A 346 14.47 6.29 29.86
C ILE A 346 14.58 5.42 31.11
N GLU A 347 15.76 4.83 31.35
CA GLU A 347 16.02 4.00 32.53
C GLU A 347 15.75 4.77 33.84
N ASN A 348 16.19 6.02 33.94
CA ASN A 348 15.95 6.87 35.09
C ASN A 348 14.46 7.18 35.34
N LYS A 349 13.62 7.10 34.31
CA LYS A 349 12.17 7.31 34.39
C LYS A 349 11.40 6.01 34.61
N MET A 350 12.05 4.84 34.65
CA MET A 350 11.35 3.56 34.77
C MET A 350 10.67 3.44 36.15
N PRO A 351 9.36 3.15 36.19
CA PRO A 351 8.67 2.93 37.45
C PRO A 351 9.10 1.63 38.10
N LYS A 352 8.95 1.54 39.43
CA LYS A 352 9.12 0.28 40.15
C LYS A 352 8.02 -0.71 39.77
N VAL A 353 8.39 -1.99 39.71
CA VAL A 353 7.42 -3.08 39.50
C VAL A 353 6.42 -3.14 40.66
N PHE A 354 5.18 -3.47 40.34
CA PHE A 354 4.14 -3.69 41.34
C PHE A 354 4.35 -5.03 42.04
N ASP A 355 4.30 -5.05 43.37
CA ASP A 355 4.26 -6.30 44.15
C ASP A 355 2.85 -6.88 44.12
N LEU A 356 2.63 -7.85 43.23
CA LEU A 356 1.32 -8.45 42.99
C LEU A 356 0.79 -9.19 44.23
N ASP A 357 1.65 -9.74 45.08
CA ASP A 357 1.24 -10.44 46.31
C ASP A 357 0.72 -9.45 47.34
N GLN A 358 1.39 -8.30 47.50
CA GLN A 358 0.89 -7.22 48.35
C GLN A 358 -0.41 -6.62 47.82
N VAL A 359 -0.50 -6.41 46.50
CA VAL A 359 -1.72 -5.89 45.87
C VAL A 359 -2.88 -6.86 46.07
N ARG A 360 -2.67 -8.17 45.86
CA ARG A 360 -3.70 -9.19 46.07
C ARG A 360 -4.16 -9.26 47.53
N LYS A 361 -3.23 -9.13 48.48
CA LYS A 361 -3.58 -9.05 49.92
C LYS A 361 -4.45 -7.83 50.24
N ARG A 362 -4.17 -6.67 49.62
CA ARG A 362 -4.99 -5.44 49.81
C ARG A 362 -6.40 -5.57 49.21
N LEU A 363 -6.52 -6.23 48.06
CA LEU A 363 -7.82 -6.44 47.39
C LEU A 363 -8.72 -7.47 48.12
N GLY A 364 -8.14 -8.29 49.00
CA GLY A 364 -8.89 -9.23 49.83
C GLY A 364 -9.41 -10.46 49.08
N THR A 365 -10.26 -11.25 49.76
CA THR A 365 -10.75 -12.56 49.26
C THR A 365 -11.98 -12.47 48.35
N GLY A 366 -12.69 -11.33 48.32
CA GLY A 366 -13.86 -11.08 47.47
C GLY A 366 -13.49 -10.32 46.19
N LEU A 367 -12.63 -10.90 45.34
CA LEU A 367 -12.17 -10.22 44.12
C LEU A 367 -13.32 -10.02 43.13
N SER A 368 -13.65 -8.76 42.85
CA SER A 368 -14.54 -8.41 41.74
C SER A 368 -13.89 -8.74 40.38
N PRO A 369 -14.67 -8.94 39.31
CA PRO A 369 -14.11 -9.11 37.96
C PRO A 369 -13.17 -7.96 37.55
N THR A 370 -13.44 -6.72 37.96
CA THR A 370 -12.58 -5.56 37.72
C THR A 370 -11.25 -5.65 38.46
N SER A 371 -11.23 -6.15 39.69
CA SER A 371 -10.01 -6.39 40.47
C SER A 371 -9.13 -7.46 39.83
N VAL A 372 -9.74 -8.51 39.28
CA VAL A 372 -9.01 -9.56 38.54
C VAL A 372 -8.38 -9.02 37.26
N VAL A 373 -9.12 -8.22 36.49
CA VAL A 373 -8.58 -7.55 35.28
C VAL A 373 -7.43 -6.62 35.65
N LEU A 374 -7.55 -5.85 36.75
CA LEU A 374 -6.47 -5.00 37.24
C LEU A 374 -5.21 -5.80 37.55
N LEU A 375 -5.33 -6.91 38.29
CA LEU A 375 -4.19 -7.77 38.59
C LEU A 375 -3.49 -8.29 37.32
N GLN A 376 -4.25 -8.70 36.30
CA GLN A 376 -3.70 -9.15 35.03
C GLN A 376 -3.00 -8.01 34.26
N GLU A 377 -3.59 -6.82 34.25
CA GLU A 377 -2.99 -5.63 33.66
C GLU A 377 -1.67 -5.26 34.33
N LEU A 378 -1.61 -5.30 35.67
CA LEU A 378 -0.38 -5.05 36.43
C LEU A 378 0.70 -6.09 36.15
N GLU A 379 0.32 -7.37 36.02
CA GLU A 379 1.26 -8.44 35.66
C GLU A 379 1.86 -8.20 34.27
N ARG A 380 1.03 -7.85 33.27
CA ARG A 380 1.50 -7.52 31.92
C ARG A 380 2.39 -6.28 31.92
N PHE A 381 2.00 -5.25 32.67
CA PHE A 381 2.79 -4.03 32.81
C PHE A 381 4.16 -4.31 33.46
N ASN A 382 4.21 -5.14 34.50
CA ASN A 382 5.47 -5.56 35.12
C ASN A 382 6.38 -6.29 34.14
N LYS A 383 5.84 -7.19 33.31
CA LYS A 383 6.64 -7.88 32.26
C LYS A 383 7.27 -6.87 31.28
N LEU A 384 6.51 -5.85 30.88
CA LEU A 384 7.03 -4.77 30.04
C LEU A 384 8.13 -3.97 30.75
N VAL A 385 7.90 -3.52 31.99
CA VAL A 385 8.87 -2.77 32.80
C VAL A 385 10.19 -3.54 32.93
N VAL A 386 10.11 -4.81 33.34
CA VAL A 386 11.30 -5.66 33.51
C VAL A 386 12.05 -5.83 32.20
N ARG A 387 11.34 -6.07 31.08
CA ARG A 387 11.97 -6.22 29.78
C ARG A 387 12.67 -4.94 29.33
N MET A 388 12.04 -3.79 29.53
CA MET A 388 12.61 -2.48 29.22
C MET A 388 13.88 -2.23 30.03
N THR A 389 13.82 -2.34 31.36
CA THR A 389 14.98 -2.13 32.25
C THR A 389 16.14 -3.03 31.87
N LYS A 390 15.89 -4.33 31.66
CA LYS A 390 16.94 -5.28 31.26
C LYS A 390 17.57 -4.90 29.92
N SER A 391 16.75 -4.60 28.90
CA SER A 391 17.27 -4.25 27.57
C SER A 391 18.05 -2.93 27.55
N LEU A 392 17.66 -1.95 28.37
CA LEU A 392 18.36 -0.67 28.49
C LEU A 392 19.72 -0.83 29.17
N ALA A 393 19.78 -1.63 30.23
CA ALA A 393 21.03 -1.93 30.92
C ALA A 393 21.99 -2.75 30.02
N GLU A 394 21.48 -3.77 29.32
CA GLU A 394 22.27 -4.57 28.38
C GLU A 394 22.78 -3.73 27.19
N LEU A 395 21.95 -2.82 26.66
CA LEU A 395 22.37 -1.91 25.60
C LEU A 395 23.50 -0.98 26.06
N GLN A 396 23.39 -0.37 27.25
CA GLN A 396 24.45 0.49 27.77
C GLN A 396 25.78 -0.26 27.95
N ARG A 397 25.72 -1.51 28.41
CA ARG A 397 26.92 -2.37 28.52
C ARG A 397 27.49 -2.76 27.17
N ALA A 398 26.64 -2.97 26.17
CA ALA A 398 27.08 -3.24 24.81
C ALA A 398 27.76 -2.03 24.16
N LEU A 399 27.21 -0.82 24.37
CA LEU A 399 27.83 0.43 23.91
C LEU A 399 29.17 0.71 24.61
N ALA A 400 29.33 0.29 25.87
CA ALA A 400 30.60 0.34 26.60
C ALA A 400 31.61 -0.75 26.17
N GLY A 401 31.23 -1.66 25.28
CA GLY A 401 32.08 -2.76 24.80
C GLY A 401 32.18 -3.96 25.76
N GLU A 402 31.37 -4.02 26.82
CA GLU A 402 31.40 -5.12 27.81
C GLU A 402 30.64 -6.36 27.33
N VAL A 403 29.67 -6.19 26.43
CA VAL A 403 28.78 -7.24 25.93
C VAL A 403 28.70 -7.12 24.40
N GLY A 404 28.66 -8.25 23.70
CA GLY A 404 28.51 -8.24 22.23
C GLY A 404 27.13 -7.74 21.79
N MET A 405 27.10 -6.97 20.71
CA MET A 405 25.86 -6.47 20.11
C MET A 405 25.06 -7.61 19.47
N SER A 406 23.87 -7.89 20.00
CA SER A 406 22.94 -8.87 19.41
C SER A 406 21.97 -8.19 18.43
N ASN A 407 21.31 -8.97 17.57
CA ASN A 407 20.26 -8.43 16.68
C ASN A 407 19.13 -7.73 17.45
N GLU A 408 18.82 -8.18 18.67
CA GLU A 408 17.81 -7.52 19.51
C GLU A 408 18.31 -6.18 20.06
N LEU A 409 19.58 -6.11 20.49
CA LEU A 409 20.16 -4.86 20.99
C LEU A 409 20.35 -3.85 19.85
N ASP A 410 20.68 -4.32 18.65
CA ASP A 410 20.76 -3.48 17.45
C ASP A 410 19.40 -2.87 17.09
N ASP A 411 18.32 -3.66 17.15
CA ASP A 411 16.95 -3.16 16.98
C ASP A 411 16.58 -2.10 18.04
N VAL A 412 16.95 -2.31 19.30
CA VAL A 412 16.74 -1.34 20.38
C VAL A 412 17.53 -0.07 20.10
N ALA A 413 18.83 -0.16 19.81
CA ALA A 413 19.69 0.98 19.53
C ALA A 413 19.16 1.81 18.35
N ARG A 414 18.81 1.14 17.24
CA ARG A 414 18.20 1.76 16.06
C ARG A 414 16.87 2.44 16.40
N SER A 415 16.01 1.76 17.15
CA SER A 415 14.70 2.30 17.52
C SER A 415 14.80 3.52 18.43
N LEU A 416 15.72 3.50 19.41
CA LEU A 416 15.99 4.65 20.28
C LEU A 416 16.54 5.84 19.49
N PHE A 417 17.43 5.59 18.53
CA PHE A 417 17.99 6.62 17.67
C PHE A 417 16.93 7.31 16.80
N ILE A 418 16.05 6.55 16.16
CA ILE A 418 14.98 7.07 15.28
C ILE A 418 13.77 7.56 16.11
N GLY A 419 13.75 7.34 17.42
CA GLY A 419 12.64 7.75 18.30
C GLY A 419 11.38 6.90 18.16
N HIS A 420 11.56 5.62 17.80
CA HIS A 420 10.51 4.60 17.77
C HIS A 420 10.58 3.66 18.97
N ILE A 421 9.47 2.98 19.25
CA ILE A 421 9.41 1.95 20.29
C ILE A 421 10.04 0.66 19.74
N PRO A 422 11.09 0.11 20.37
CA PRO A 422 11.72 -1.16 20.02
C PRO A 422 10.72 -2.32 19.88
N ASN A 423 10.99 -3.25 18.98
CA ASN A 423 10.06 -4.35 18.69
C ASN A 423 9.83 -5.27 19.89
N ILE A 424 10.89 -5.50 20.69
CA ILE A 424 10.81 -6.30 21.91
C ILE A 424 9.90 -5.67 22.99
N TRP A 425 9.74 -4.34 22.99
CA TRP A 425 8.82 -3.65 23.91
C TRP A 425 7.42 -3.63 23.33
N ARG A 426 7.28 -3.40 22.02
CA ARG A 426 5.99 -3.36 21.33
C ARG A 426 5.21 -4.67 21.48
N ARG A 427 5.88 -5.82 21.47
CA ARG A 427 5.24 -7.14 21.71
C ARG A 427 4.59 -7.27 23.10
N LEU A 428 5.00 -6.46 24.06
CA LEU A 428 4.50 -6.47 25.45
C LEU A 428 3.63 -5.24 25.77
N ALA A 429 3.55 -4.27 24.86
CA ALA A 429 2.78 -3.05 25.02
C ALA A 429 1.51 -3.10 24.16
N PRO A 430 0.46 -2.33 24.51
CA PRO A 430 -0.67 -2.13 23.60
C PRO A 430 -0.22 -1.52 22.28
N ASP A 431 -0.90 -1.91 21.18
CA ASP A 431 -0.61 -1.38 19.85
C ASP A 431 -0.70 0.14 19.82
N THR A 432 0.34 0.77 19.27
CA THR A 432 0.47 2.23 19.28
C THR A 432 1.29 2.74 18.10
N LEU A 433 0.88 3.92 17.61
CA LEU A 433 1.60 4.69 16.60
C LEU A 433 2.33 5.92 17.21
N LYS A 434 2.41 6.00 18.54
CA LYS A 434 3.10 7.10 19.22
C LYS A 434 4.62 6.97 19.01
N SER A 435 5.28 8.10 18.80
CA SER A 435 6.75 8.18 18.93
C SER A 435 7.17 7.81 20.35
N LEU A 436 8.43 7.38 20.51
CA LEU A 436 8.97 6.95 21.80
C LEU A 436 8.75 7.99 22.91
N GLY A 437 9.03 9.27 22.63
CA GLY A 437 8.84 10.34 23.61
C GLY A 437 7.37 10.49 24.06
N ASN A 438 6.43 10.51 23.11
CA ASN A 438 5.00 10.59 23.41
C ASN A 438 4.47 9.31 24.09
N TRP A 439 5.03 8.17 23.74
CA TRP A 439 4.69 6.89 24.34
C TRP A 439 5.19 6.81 25.78
N MET A 440 6.39 7.30 26.09
CA MET A 440 6.89 7.35 27.47
C MET A 440 6.00 8.21 28.39
N VAL A 441 5.51 9.36 27.90
CA VAL A 441 4.54 10.17 28.66
C VAL A 441 3.24 9.38 28.92
N TYR A 442 2.73 8.68 27.90
CA TYR A 442 1.55 7.83 28.04
C TYR A 442 1.78 6.67 29.02
N PHE A 443 2.93 5.99 28.91
CA PHE A 443 3.34 4.88 29.77
C PHE A 443 3.41 5.30 31.25
N LEU A 444 4.01 6.45 31.53
CA LEU A 444 4.07 7.00 32.89
C LEU A 444 2.68 7.40 33.42
N ARG A 445 1.83 8.01 32.59
CA ARG A 445 0.44 8.30 32.96
C ARG A 445 -0.34 7.02 33.27
N ARG A 446 -0.12 5.94 32.51
CA ARG A 446 -0.74 4.64 32.75
C ARG A 446 -0.28 4.03 34.07
N PHE A 447 1.01 4.16 34.40
CA PHE A 447 1.51 3.79 35.73
C PHE A 447 0.83 4.58 36.85
N SER A 448 0.71 5.91 36.72
CA SER A 448 -0.01 6.75 37.70
C SER A 448 -1.49 6.36 37.83
N GLN A 449 -2.13 6.00 36.71
CA GLN A 449 -3.52 5.52 36.71
C GLN A 449 -3.65 4.20 37.48
N TYR A 450 -2.76 3.23 37.25
CA TYR A 450 -2.74 1.99 38.01
C TYR A 450 -2.50 2.23 39.50
N MET A 451 -1.56 3.11 39.85
CA MET A 451 -1.35 3.52 41.25
C MET A 451 -2.59 4.14 41.87
N LEU A 452 -3.31 5.00 41.14
CA LEU A 452 -4.55 5.61 41.61
C LEU A 452 -5.64 4.56 41.83
N TRP A 453 -5.81 3.60 40.92
CA TRP A 453 -6.79 2.52 41.08
C TRP A 453 -6.51 1.66 42.31
N LEU A 454 -5.23 1.36 42.58
CA LEU A 454 -4.80 0.65 43.79
C LEU A 454 -5.07 1.43 45.08
N LEU A 455 -5.12 2.77 45.02
CA LEU A 455 -5.45 3.62 46.17
C LEU A 455 -6.97 3.77 46.36
N LEU A 456 -7.73 3.89 45.26
CA LEU A 456 -9.18 4.11 45.29
C LEU A 456 -9.98 2.85 45.64
N ASP A 457 -9.55 1.65 45.25
CA ASP A 457 -10.26 0.41 45.60
C ASP A 457 -10.22 0.07 47.10
N GLY A 458 -9.39 0.78 47.89
CA GLY A 458 -9.46 0.76 49.35
C GLY A 458 -10.59 1.61 49.95
N SER A 459 -11.27 2.44 49.16
CA SER A 459 -12.23 3.47 49.62
C SER A 459 -13.70 3.19 49.31
N TRP A 460 -14.03 2.13 48.57
CA TRP A 460 -15.41 1.68 48.32
C TRP A 460 -16.00 0.81 49.45
N LYS A 461 -15.43 0.91 50.65
CA LYS A 461 -16.03 0.39 51.90
C LYS A 461 -16.43 1.58 52.77
N GLY A 462 -17.55 2.20 52.41
CA GLY A 462 -18.30 3.14 53.24
C GLY A 462 -19.74 2.68 53.29
#